data_AF-A0A291TAL8-F1
#
_entry.id   AF-A0A291TAL8-F1
#
_cell.length_a   1.000
_cell.length_b   1.000
_cell.length_c   1.000
_cell.angle_alpha   90.00
_cell.angle_beta   90.00
_cell.angle_gamma   90.00
#
_symmetry.space_group_name_H-M   'P 1'
#
loop_
_entity.id
_entity.type
_entity.pdbx_description
1 polymer ?
#
loop_
_entity_poly.entity_id
_entity_poly.type
_entity_poly.pdbx_seq_one_letter_code
_entity_poly.pdbx_strand_id
1 'polypeptide(L)'
;MKMLKKMAALLLVGVMALALLTACGDEAPSKSFAQQTEETVFSFYSKALGVEKNDADMKKLAEKTLGYIDEDGVVTIHEDMVDSGKPVNGKITITVAMPLPAPNTQVSQNAKTYKAFEITPENLSQIQNAMGSVETVKNLNGVTINKFGVAAKTINNKTYVAYAMEYTYIISAQPAQ
;
A
#
# COMPACT_ATOMS: atom_id res chain seq x y z
N MET A 1 -20.07 44.90 -29.55
CA MET A 1 -19.74 43.59 -30.14
C MET A 1 -18.24 43.50 -30.29
N LYS A 2 -17.62 42.65 -29.47
CA LYS A 2 -16.17 42.40 -29.41
C LYS A 2 -15.81 41.41 -30.50
N MET A 3 -15.03 41.79 -31.50
CA MET A 3 -14.29 40.84 -32.34
C MET A 3 -13.07 41.50 -32.95
N LEU A 4 -11.89 41.27 -32.37
CA LEU A 4 -10.67 41.09 -33.16
C LEU A 4 -9.79 40.05 -32.48
N LYS A 5 -9.53 39.01 -33.25
CA LYS A 5 -8.88 37.75 -32.91
C LYS A 5 -7.39 38.01 -32.71
N LYS A 6 -6.85 37.67 -31.54
CA LYS A 6 -5.41 37.51 -31.36
C LYS A 6 -5.07 36.03 -31.41
N MET A 7 -4.36 35.69 -32.47
CA MET A 7 -3.62 34.45 -32.64
C MET A 7 -2.61 34.33 -31.49
N ALA A 8 -2.92 33.48 -30.51
CA ALA A 8 -1.94 32.95 -29.57
C ALA A 8 -1.61 31.55 -30.06
N ALA A 9 -0.76 31.50 -31.09
CA ALA A 9 -0.10 30.29 -31.50
C ALA A 9 0.90 29.90 -30.40
N LEU A 10 0.88 28.61 -30.08
CA LEU A 10 2.03 27.79 -29.69
C LEU A 10 2.95 28.39 -28.63
N LEU A 11 2.85 27.88 -27.40
CA LEU A 11 3.97 27.28 -26.68
C LEU A 11 3.38 26.49 -25.48
N LEU A 12 2.65 25.41 -25.78
CA LEU A 12 2.51 24.31 -24.81
C LEU A 12 3.88 23.63 -24.75
N VAL A 13 4.80 24.21 -23.99
CA VAL A 13 5.94 23.47 -23.45
C VAL A 13 5.34 22.60 -22.35
N GLY A 14 4.73 21.49 -22.78
CA GLY A 14 4.52 20.36 -21.90
C GLY A 14 5.90 19.92 -21.46
N VAL A 15 6.25 20.22 -20.22
CA VAL A 15 7.41 19.64 -19.55
C VAL A 15 7.08 18.16 -19.34
N MET A 16 7.11 17.41 -20.44
CA MET A 16 7.33 15.99 -20.44
C MET A 16 8.84 15.80 -20.34
N ALA A 17 9.40 16.24 -19.21
CA ALA A 17 10.69 15.75 -18.75
C ALA A 17 10.44 14.33 -18.21
N LEU A 18 10.14 13.42 -19.14
CA LEU A 18 10.57 12.03 -19.01
C LEU A 18 12.07 12.11 -18.77
N ALA A 19 12.47 11.91 -17.51
CA ALA A 19 13.85 11.82 -17.11
C ALA A 19 14.49 10.58 -17.78
N LEU A 20 14.83 10.72 -19.06
CA LEU A 20 15.89 9.99 -19.75
C LEU A 20 17.15 10.85 -19.68
N LEU A 21 17.52 11.28 -18.48
CA LEU A 21 18.75 12.04 -18.25
C LEU A 21 19.53 11.42 -17.09
N THR A 22 20.26 10.35 -17.37
CA THR A 22 21.53 10.08 -16.66
C THR A 22 22.56 9.57 -17.67
N ALA A 23 22.93 10.43 -18.61
CA ALA A 23 24.25 10.37 -19.21
C ALA A 23 25.24 11.00 -18.21
N CYS A 24 26.31 10.26 -17.90
CA CYS A 24 27.52 10.70 -17.20
C CYS A 24 27.38 11.06 -15.71
N GLY A 25 27.98 10.25 -14.83
CA GLY A 25 28.20 10.59 -13.43
C GLY A 25 28.20 9.33 -12.55
N ASP A 26 29.32 9.09 -11.88
CA ASP A 26 29.55 8.04 -10.89
C ASP A 26 28.74 8.29 -9.60
N GLU A 27 27.44 8.59 -9.74
CA GLU A 27 26.51 8.67 -8.62
C GLU A 27 25.84 7.31 -8.47
N ALA A 28 25.83 6.80 -7.23
CA ALA A 28 25.12 5.57 -6.89
C ALA A 28 23.72 5.58 -7.54
N PRO A 29 23.26 4.45 -8.12
CA PRO A 29 22.00 4.41 -8.85
C PRO A 29 20.90 4.99 -7.97
N SER A 30 20.26 6.05 -8.46
CA SER A 30 19.15 6.69 -7.77
C SER A 30 18.06 5.65 -7.51
N LYS A 31 17.45 5.69 -6.31
CA LYS A 31 16.40 4.74 -5.94
C LYS A 31 15.26 4.80 -6.96
N SER A 32 14.78 3.64 -7.39
CA SER A 32 13.58 3.57 -8.23
C SER A 32 12.37 4.21 -7.53
N PHE A 33 11.37 4.66 -8.30
CA PHE A 33 10.15 5.22 -7.73
C PHE A 33 9.43 4.22 -6.80
N ALA A 34 9.46 2.92 -7.13
CA ALA A 34 8.93 1.88 -6.26
C ALA A 34 9.67 1.82 -4.91
N GLN A 35 11.00 1.82 -4.90
CA GLN A 35 11.78 1.85 -3.65
C GLN A 35 11.50 3.10 -2.80
N GLN A 36 11.43 4.27 -3.44
CA GLN A 36 11.07 5.51 -2.74
C GLN A 36 9.66 5.46 -2.16
N THR A 37 8.72 4.87 -2.91
CA THR A 37 7.33 4.67 -2.46
C THR A 37 7.28 3.73 -1.25
N GLU A 38 7.97 2.59 -1.31
CA GLU A 38 8.05 1.63 -0.20
C GLU A 38 8.54 2.31 1.08
N GLU A 39 9.64 3.05 1.01
CA GLU A 39 10.21 3.77 2.15
C GLU A 39 9.27 4.84 2.71
N THR A 40 8.64 5.61 1.80
CA THR A 40 7.69 6.65 2.17
C THR A 40 6.48 6.07 2.89
N VAL A 41 5.87 5.03 2.33
CA VAL A 41 4.71 4.36 2.92
C VAL A 41 5.09 3.74 4.26
N PHE A 42 6.21 3.00 4.33
CA PHE A 42 6.66 2.46 5.61
C PHE A 42 6.86 3.57 6.66
N SER A 43 7.47 4.70 6.28
CA SER A 43 7.68 5.84 7.20
C SER A 43 6.38 6.46 7.71
N PHE A 44 5.29 6.47 6.95
CA PHE A 44 4.01 6.97 7.43
C PHE A 44 3.44 6.11 8.57
N TYR A 45 3.57 4.79 8.45
CA TYR A 45 2.94 3.86 9.39
C TYR A 45 3.86 3.39 10.50
N SER A 46 5.19 3.43 10.31
CA SER A 46 6.16 2.98 11.31
C SER A 46 5.96 3.69 12.66
N LYS A 47 5.85 5.03 12.61
CA LYS A 47 5.56 5.87 13.77
C LYS A 47 4.17 5.62 14.35
N ALA A 48 3.16 5.41 13.50
CA ALA A 48 1.80 5.18 13.95
C ALA A 48 1.66 3.81 14.64
N LEU A 49 2.39 2.80 14.18
CA LEU A 49 2.31 1.43 14.69
C LEU A 49 3.34 1.11 15.77
N GLY A 50 4.30 2.01 16.02
CA GLY A 50 5.38 1.78 16.97
C GLY A 50 6.38 0.71 16.51
N VAL A 51 6.54 0.55 15.19
CA VAL A 51 7.52 -0.39 14.59
C VAL A 51 8.73 0.38 14.07
N GLU A 52 9.92 -0.16 14.26
CA GLU A 52 11.16 0.56 13.91
C GLU A 52 11.68 0.23 12.51
N LYS A 53 11.39 -0.98 12.01
CA LYS A 53 11.92 -1.48 10.74
C LYS A 53 10.82 -2.14 9.90
N ASN A 54 11.01 -2.09 8.59
CA ASN A 54 10.20 -2.84 7.64
C ASN A 54 10.52 -4.33 7.85
N ASP A 55 9.62 -5.06 8.51
CA ASP A 55 9.87 -6.45 8.90
C ASP A 55 10.06 -7.32 7.66
N ALA A 56 11.12 -8.13 7.64
CA ALA A 56 11.52 -8.87 6.44
C ALA A 56 10.50 -9.96 6.05
N ASP A 57 9.87 -10.62 7.03
CA ASP A 57 8.87 -11.64 6.77
C ASP A 57 7.60 -10.99 6.23
N MET A 58 7.16 -9.88 6.86
CA MET A 58 5.99 -9.13 6.41
C MET A 58 6.21 -8.49 5.04
N LYS A 59 7.40 -7.95 4.76
CA LYS A 59 7.76 -7.44 3.44
C LYS A 59 7.66 -8.52 2.38
N LYS A 60 8.20 -9.72 2.64
CA LYS A 60 8.13 -10.85 1.70
C LYS A 60 6.69 -11.30 1.44
N LEU A 61 5.82 -11.28 2.46
CA LEU A 61 4.38 -11.53 2.29
C LEU A 61 3.73 -10.43 1.45
N ALA A 62 4.00 -9.16 1.72
CA ALA A 62 3.50 -8.05 0.91
C ALA A 62 3.94 -8.19 -0.56
N GLU A 63 5.22 -8.48 -0.81
CA GLU A 63 5.77 -8.74 -2.15
C GLU A 63 5.05 -9.89 -2.87
N LYS A 64 4.78 -10.99 -2.16
CA LYS A 64 4.01 -12.12 -2.70
C LYS A 64 2.64 -11.66 -3.20
N THR A 65 1.92 -10.87 -2.40
CA THR A 65 0.57 -10.43 -2.74
C THR A 65 0.51 -9.40 -3.86
N LEU A 66 1.60 -8.68 -4.15
CA LEU A 66 1.72 -7.88 -5.38
C LEU A 66 1.66 -8.74 -6.64
N GLY A 67 1.95 -10.04 -6.55
CA GLY A 67 1.74 -11.01 -7.62
C GLY A 67 0.27 -11.34 -7.90
N TYR A 68 -0.67 -10.90 -7.06
CA TYR A 68 -2.11 -11.10 -7.26
C TYR A 68 -2.77 -9.97 -8.05
N ILE A 69 -1.99 -8.95 -8.42
CA ILE A 69 -2.40 -7.83 -9.26
C ILE A 69 -2.24 -8.23 -10.73
N ASP A 70 -3.31 -8.13 -11.52
CA ASP A 70 -3.26 -8.30 -12.97
C ASP A 70 -2.77 -7.04 -13.71
N GLU A 71 -2.65 -7.13 -15.03
CA GLU A 71 -2.14 -6.04 -15.88
C GLU A 71 -3.01 -4.77 -15.85
N ASP A 72 -4.29 -4.91 -15.49
CA ASP A 72 -5.22 -3.81 -15.35
C ASP A 72 -5.15 -3.17 -13.95
N GLY A 73 -4.49 -3.81 -12.99
CA GLY A 73 -4.47 -3.39 -11.58
C GLY A 73 -5.63 -3.94 -10.75
N VAL A 74 -6.30 -5.01 -11.19
CA VAL A 74 -7.27 -5.76 -10.37
C VAL A 74 -6.51 -6.76 -9.50
N VAL A 75 -6.83 -6.78 -8.22
CA VAL A 75 -6.36 -7.78 -7.27
C VAL A 75 -7.37 -8.92 -7.22
N THR A 76 -6.92 -10.15 -7.40
CA THR A 76 -7.71 -11.33 -7.03
C THR A 76 -7.53 -11.61 -5.54
N ILE A 77 -8.63 -11.82 -4.81
CA ILE A 77 -8.58 -12.13 -3.38
C ILE A 77 -8.30 -13.63 -3.22
N HIS A 78 -7.22 -13.93 -2.51
CA HIS A 78 -6.81 -15.29 -2.16
C HIS A 78 -7.01 -15.54 -0.66
N GLU A 79 -7.33 -16.78 -0.29
CA GLU A 79 -7.53 -17.17 1.12
C GLU A 79 -6.27 -16.95 1.95
N ASP A 80 -5.08 -17.01 1.34
CA ASP A 80 -3.80 -16.84 2.01
C ASP A 80 -3.39 -15.37 2.23
N MET A 81 -4.26 -14.41 1.88
CA MET A 81 -4.11 -13.00 2.23
C MET A 81 -4.42 -12.74 3.71
N VAL A 82 -5.14 -13.66 4.36
CA VAL A 82 -5.43 -13.61 5.80
C VAL A 82 -5.18 -14.99 6.39
N ASP A 83 -4.22 -15.08 7.31
CA ASP A 83 -3.97 -16.29 8.09
C ASP A 83 -4.35 -16.03 9.55
N SER A 84 -5.21 -16.89 10.09
CA SER A 84 -5.65 -16.84 11.48
C SER A 84 -5.11 -18.05 12.21
N GLY A 85 -4.14 -17.81 13.10
CA GLY A 85 -3.55 -18.85 13.94
C GLY A 85 -4.57 -19.48 14.88
N LYS A 86 -4.14 -20.54 15.56
CA LYS A 86 -4.98 -21.19 16.58
C LYS A 86 -5.03 -20.32 17.85
N PRO A 87 -6.18 -20.26 18.55
CA PRO A 87 -6.23 -19.65 19.87
C PRO A 87 -5.26 -20.32 20.85
N VAL A 88 -4.42 -19.53 21.51
CA VAL A 88 -3.51 -19.97 22.57
C VAL A 88 -3.65 -19.01 23.74
N ASN A 89 -3.99 -19.53 24.93
CA ASN A 89 -4.17 -18.74 26.16
C ASN A 89 -5.09 -17.51 25.99
N GLY A 90 -6.22 -17.69 25.31
CA GLY A 90 -7.19 -16.61 25.08
C GLY A 90 -6.73 -15.53 24.10
N LYS A 91 -5.66 -15.78 23.34
CA LYS A 91 -5.17 -14.90 22.29
C LYS A 91 -5.15 -15.61 20.95
N ILE A 92 -5.39 -14.88 19.87
CA ILE A 92 -5.21 -15.33 18.50
C ILE A 92 -4.23 -14.41 17.78
N THR A 93 -3.30 -15.00 17.03
CA THR A 93 -2.41 -14.25 16.14
C THR A 93 -2.99 -14.29 14.73
N ILE A 94 -3.09 -13.12 14.11
CA ILE A 94 -3.63 -12.96 12.77
C ILE A 94 -2.57 -12.25 11.93
N THR A 95 -2.33 -12.78 10.73
CA THR A 95 -1.49 -12.15 9.71
C THR A 95 -2.38 -11.74 8.55
N VAL A 96 -2.26 -10.48 8.11
CA VAL A 96 -2.95 -9.95 6.94
C VAL A 96 -1.90 -9.45 5.97
N ALA A 97 -1.98 -9.82 4.69
CA ALA A 97 -1.12 -9.31 3.62
C ALA A 97 -1.98 -9.00 2.38
N MET A 98 -1.90 -7.77 1.86
CA MET A 98 -2.68 -7.39 0.69
C MET A 98 -2.13 -6.17 -0.04
N PRO A 99 -2.32 -6.06 -1.38
CA PRO A 99 -2.17 -4.81 -2.11
C PRO A 99 -3.09 -3.72 -1.55
N LEU A 100 -2.61 -2.48 -1.56
CA LEU A 100 -3.42 -1.34 -1.14
C LEU A 100 -4.65 -1.21 -2.03
N PRO A 101 -5.87 -1.17 -1.46
CA PRO A 101 -7.05 -0.87 -2.24
C PRO A 101 -7.03 0.59 -2.68
N ALA A 102 -7.59 0.89 -3.86
CA ALA A 102 -7.77 2.27 -4.30
C ALA A 102 -8.55 3.08 -3.25
N PRO A 103 -8.27 4.40 -3.07
CA PRO A 103 -8.96 5.22 -2.09
C PRO A 103 -10.49 5.09 -2.18
N ASN A 104 -11.16 5.07 -1.03
CA ASN A 104 -12.61 4.88 -0.91
C ASN A 104 -13.14 3.50 -1.37
N THR A 105 -12.26 2.52 -1.62
CA THR A 105 -12.68 1.14 -1.88
C THR A 105 -12.85 0.38 -0.55
N GLN A 106 -14.07 -0.02 -0.24
CA GLN A 106 -14.31 -1.02 0.81
C GLN A 106 -14.26 -2.42 0.20
N VAL A 107 -13.26 -3.19 0.59
CA VAL A 107 -13.16 -4.60 0.23
C VAL A 107 -14.10 -5.38 1.17
N SER A 108 -15.24 -5.83 0.64
CA SER A 108 -16.18 -6.64 1.41
C SER A 108 -15.63 -8.05 1.65
N GLN A 109 -16.09 -8.72 2.71
CA GLN A 109 -15.65 -10.09 3.04
C GLN A 109 -15.96 -11.10 1.92
N ASN A 110 -16.97 -10.82 1.08
CA ASN A 110 -17.39 -11.68 -0.03
C ASN A 110 -16.85 -11.20 -1.39
N ALA A 111 -16.03 -10.15 -1.41
CA ALA A 111 -15.42 -9.69 -2.65
C ALA A 111 -14.49 -10.78 -3.18
N LYS A 112 -14.53 -11.01 -4.50
CA LYS A 112 -13.56 -11.86 -5.18
C LYS A 112 -12.36 -11.07 -5.70
N THR A 113 -12.58 -9.78 -5.93
CA THR A 113 -11.60 -8.88 -6.52
C THR A 113 -11.78 -7.46 -6.00
N TYR A 114 -10.74 -6.65 -6.07
CA TYR A 114 -10.81 -5.20 -5.86
C TYR A 114 -9.76 -4.49 -6.70
N LYS A 115 -9.84 -3.16 -6.83
CA LYS A 115 -8.85 -2.39 -7.58
C LYS A 115 -7.71 -1.95 -6.67
N ALA A 116 -6.47 -2.24 -7.07
CA ALA A 116 -5.29 -1.77 -6.37
C ALA A 116 -5.11 -0.27 -6.56
N PHE A 117 -4.52 0.39 -5.56
CA PHE A 117 -4.17 1.79 -5.66
C PHE A 117 -2.91 1.95 -6.54
N GLU A 118 -3.10 2.54 -7.72
CA GLU A 118 -1.99 2.99 -8.57
C GLU A 118 -1.33 4.21 -7.93
N ILE A 119 -0.08 4.05 -7.54
CA ILE A 119 0.71 5.10 -6.89
C ILE A 119 1.45 5.93 -7.93
N THR A 120 1.29 7.23 -7.81
CA THR A 120 2.01 8.25 -8.59
C THR A 120 2.63 9.27 -7.64
N PRO A 121 3.65 10.03 -8.07
CA PRO A 121 4.24 11.08 -7.24
C PRO A 121 3.20 12.08 -6.69
N GLU A 122 2.11 12.31 -7.44
CA GLU A 122 1.06 13.27 -7.10
C GLU A 122 0.09 12.77 -6.03
N ASN A 123 -0.03 11.44 -5.85
CA ASN A 123 -1.01 10.83 -4.94
C ASN A 123 -0.40 10.14 -3.71
N LEU A 124 0.93 10.19 -3.53
CA LEU A 124 1.63 9.60 -2.38
C LEU A 124 1.04 10.03 -1.02
N SER A 125 0.60 11.28 -0.89
CA SER A 125 -0.02 11.79 0.34
C SER A 125 -1.38 11.14 0.64
N GLN A 126 -2.10 10.66 -0.38
CA GLN A 126 -3.41 10.02 -0.23
C GLN A 126 -3.31 8.59 0.30
N ILE A 127 -2.11 7.99 0.30
CA ILE A 127 -1.89 6.62 0.80
C ILE A 127 -2.31 6.49 2.26
N GLN A 128 -2.17 7.56 3.05
CA GLN A 128 -2.62 7.62 4.44
C GLN A 128 -4.07 7.12 4.60
N ASN A 129 -4.95 7.51 3.67
CA ASN A 129 -6.37 7.14 3.67
C ASN A 129 -6.62 5.71 3.16
N ALA A 130 -5.73 5.17 2.31
CA ALA A 130 -5.89 3.85 1.70
C ALA A 130 -5.63 2.69 2.67
N MET A 131 -4.88 2.93 3.76
CA MET A 131 -4.65 1.93 4.83
C MET A 131 -5.58 2.10 6.04
N GLY A 132 -6.78 2.65 5.85
CA GLY A 132 -7.76 2.79 6.93
C GLY A 132 -8.06 1.48 7.68
N SER A 133 -7.87 0.31 7.04
CA SER A 133 -7.93 -1.00 7.68
C SER A 133 -6.90 -1.18 8.79
N VAL A 134 -5.66 -0.71 8.59
CA VAL A 134 -4.58 -0.82 9.57
C VAL A 134 -4.85 0.07 10.78
N GLU A 135 -5.30 1.30 10.56
CA GLU A 135 -5.72 2.19 11.66
C GLU A 135 -6.91 1.62 12.43
N THR A 136 -7.89 1.05 11.72
CA THR A 136 -9.04 0.38 12.33
C THR A 136 -8.59 -0.74 13.24
N VAL A 137 -7.72 -1.64 12.75
CA VAL A 137 -7.20 -2.78 13.53
C VAL A 137 -6.41 -2.30 14.75
N LYS A 138 -5.53 -1.30 14.57
CA LYS A 138 -4.75 -0.72 15.67
C LYS A 138 -5.64 -0.19 16.81
N ASN A 139 -6.80 0.38 16.48
CA ASN A 139 -7.72 0.98 17.44
C ASN A 139 -8.69 -0.03 18.08
N LEU A 140 -8.64 -1.30 17.70
CA LEU A 140 -9.47 -2.33 18.34
C LEU A 140 -8.96 -2.66 19.75
N ASN A 141 -9.88 -2.75 20.71
CA ASN A 141 -9.57 -3.16 22.07
C ASN A 141 -8.99 -4.59 22.08
N GLY A 142 -7.88 -4.76 22.79
CA GLY A 142 -7.22 -6.06 22.92
C GLY A 142 -6.36 -6.45 21.73
N VAL A 143 -6.13 -5.54 20.76
CA VAL A 143 -5.16 -5.75 19.68
C VAL A 143 -3.76 -5.27 20.09
N THR A 144 -2.74 -6.02 19.69
CA THR A 144 -1.34 -5.62 19.72
C THR A 144 -0.73 -5.89 18.36
N ILE A 145 -0.24 -4.86 17.69
CA ILE A 145 0.49 -5.01 16.43
C ILE A 145 1.89 -5.51 16.75
N ASN A 146 2.28 -6.65 16.19
CA ASN A 146 3.56 -7.31 16.46
C ASN A 146 4.60 -6.96 15.38
N LYS A 147 4.18 -7.02 14.11
CA LYS A 147 5.04 -6.83 12.94
C LYS A 147 4.28 -6.07 11.86
N PHE A 148 5.02 -5.32 11.06
CA PHE A 148 4.50 -4.62 9.90
C PHE A 148 5.56 -4.52 8.83
N GLY A 149 5.16 -4.72 7.58
CA GLY A 149 6.03 -4.59 6.43
C GLY A 149 5.31 -4.10 5.20
N VAL A 150 6.06 -3.45 4.32
CA VAL A 150 5.56 -2.83 3.09
C VAL A 150 6.47 -3.23 1.94
N ALA A 151 5.85 -3.44 0.78
CA ALA A 151 6.55 -3.68 -0.47
C ALA A 151 5.94 -2.85 -1.59
N ALA A 152 6.75 -2.44 -2.55
CA ALA A 152 6.28 -1.78 -3.76
C ALA A 152 6.83 -2.46 -5.01
N LYS A 153 6.03 -2.49 -6.08
CA LYS A 153 6.42 -3.06 -7.37
C LYS A 153 5.78 -2.32 -8.52
N THR A 154 6.52 -2.17 -9.61
CA THR A 154 5.98 -1.69 -10.88
C THR A 154 5.48 -2.87 -11.71
N ILE A 155 4.22 -2.82 -12.12
CA ILE A 155 3.51 -3.81 -12.95
C ILE A 155 2.88 -3.04 -14.10
N ASN A 156 3.19 -3.41 -15.34
CA ASN A 156 2.66 -2.72 -16.54
C ASN A 156 2.79 -1.18 -16.48
N ASN A 157 4.01 -0.69 -16.19
CA ASN A 157 4.34 0.73 -16.04
C ASN A 157 3.62 1.49 -14.90
N LYS A 158 2.88 0.79 -14.04
CA LYS A 158 2.16 1.35 -12.90
C LYS A 158 2.76 0.84 -11.60
N THR A 159 2.94 1.72 -10.63
CA THR A 159 3.52 1.34 -9.33
C THR A 159 2.42 1.04 -8.33
N TYR A 160 2.54 -0.10 -7.67
CA TYR A 160 1.60 -0.57 -6.66
C TYR A 160 2.33 -0.86 -5.36
N VAL A 161 1.61 -0.77 -4.26
CA VAL A 161 2.11 -1.05 -2.91
C VAL A 161 1.24 -2.12 -2.27
N ALA A 162 1.87 -3.00 -1.50
CA ALA A 162 1.21 -3.92 -0.61
C ALA A 162 1.78 -3.75 0.80
N TYR A 163 0.98 -4.12 1.79
CA TYR A 163 1.41 -4.21 3.17
C TYR A 163 1.13 -5.60 3.70
N ALA A 164 1.86 -5.97 4.75
CA ALA A 164 1.49 -7.06 5.63
C ALA A 164 1.65 -6.65 7.09
N MET A 165 0.76 -7.15 7.94
CA MET A 165 0.80 -6.94 9.37
C MET A 165 0.49 -8.24 10.11
N GLU A 166 1.20 -8.44 11.21
CA GLU A 166 0.88 -9.47 12.18
C GLU A 166 0.41 -8.77 13.46
N TYR A 167 -0.73 -9.20 13.98
CA TYR A 167 -1.26 -8.68 15.23
C TYR A 167 -1.86 -9.79 16.09
N THR A 168 -1.79 -9.59 17.39
CA THR A 168 -2.42 -10.45 18.38
C THR A 168 -3.71 -9.82 18.83
N TYR A 169 -4.80 -10.59 18.86
CA TYR A 169 -6.09 -10.18 19.41
C TYR A 169 -6.41 -11.00 20.67
N ILE A 170 -6.78 -10.32 21.76
CA ILE A 170 -7.30 -10.96 22.96
C ILE A 170 -8.76 -11.31 22.72
N ILE A 171 -9.09 -12.60 22.79
CA ILE A 171 -10.44 -13.11 22.77
C ILE A 171 -11.06 -12.74 24.13
N SER A 172 -11.78 -11.62 24.18
CA SER A 172 -12.60 -11.34 25.36
C SER A 172 -13.59 -12.48 25.52
N ALA A 173 -13.67 -13.04 26.73
CA ALA A 173 -14.75 -13.95 27.08
C ALA A 173 -16.05 -13.18 26.82
N GLN A 174 -16.85 -13.61 25.82
CA GLN A 174 -18.21 -13.12 25.72
C GLN A 174 -18.87 -13.35 27.08
N PRO A 175 -19.57 -12.36 27.67
CA PRO A 175 -20.44 -12.67 28.79
C PRO A 175 -21.39 -13.78 28.31
N ALA A 176 -21.44 -14.88 29.04
CA ALA A 176 -22.39 -15.96 28.76
C ALA A 176 -23.79 -15.32 28.65
N GLN A 177 -24.41 -15.47 27.47
CA GLN A 177 -25.83 -15.15 27.29
C GLN A 177 -26.68 -16.10 28.12
#